data_AF-A0A376UBE8-F1
#
_entry.id   AF-A0A376UBE8-F1
#
_cell.length_a   1.000
_cell.length_b   1.000
_cell.length_c   1.000
_cell.angle_alpha   90.00
_cell.angle_beta   90.00
_cell.angle_gamma   90.00
#
_symmetry.space_group_name_H-M   'P 1'
#
loop_
_entity.id
_entity.type
_entity.pdbx_description
1 polymer ?
#
loop_
_entity_poly.entity_id
_entity_poly.type
_entity_poly.pdbx_seq_one_letter_code
_entity_poly.pdbx_strand_id
1 'polypeptide(L)' 'MSNYLEQPEEGILVKNSEESAVCCLFDANAFEHLVREDLPHPLTREEITESMIVKPEECTYDHVRNNLL' A
#
# COMPACT_ATOMS: atom_id res chain seq x y z
N MET A 1 19.90 -7.70 1.23
CA MET A 1 19.54 -6.39 1.80
C MET A 1 18.66 -5.72 0.77
N SER A 2 17.34 -5.83 0.92
CA SER A 2 16.38 -5.25 -0.01
C SER A 2 16.20 -3.77 0.33
N ASN A 3 16.38 -2.89 -0.65
CA ASN A 3 16.43 -1.44 -0.47
C ASN A 3 15.00 -0.88 -0.63
N TYR A 4 14.27 -0.71 0.47
CA TYR A 4 12.84 -0.29 0.51
C TYR A 4 12.55 1.15 0.01
N LEU A 5 13.53 1.83 -0.60
CA LEU A 5 13.41 3.20 -1.13
C LEU A 5 13.48 3.27 -2.66
N GLU A 6 13.65 2.13 -3.33
CA GLU A 6 13.67 2.03 -4.78
C GLU A 6 12.25 1.83 -5.30
N GLN A 7 11.98 2.32 -6.52
CA GLN A 7 10.72 2.05 -7.20
C GLN A 7 10.59 0.52 -7.39
N PRO A 8 9.49 -0.10 -6.92
CA PRO A 8 9.35 -1.55 -7.04
C PRO A 8 9.22 -1.97 -8.51
N GLU A 9 9.78 -3.12 -8.86
CA GLU A 9 9.57 -3.74 -10.18
C GLU A 9 8.11 -4.19 -10.33
N GLU A 10 7.54 -4.77 -9.27
CA GLU A 10 6.13 -5.13 -9.17
C GLU A 10 5.52 -4.47 -7.92
N GLY A 11 4.50 -3.64 -8.14
CA GLY A 11 3.89 -2.86 -7.07
C GLY A 11 2.41 -3.18 -6.86
N ILE A 12 1.97 -3.06 -5.62
CA ILE A 12 0.56 -3.11 -5.23
C ILE A 12 0.13 -1.78 -4.60
N LEU A 13 -1.14 -1.42 -4.80
CA LEU A 13 -1.73 -0.24 -4.16
C LEU A 13 -2.47 -0.65 -2.91
N VAL A 14 -2.12 0.01 -1.80
CA VAL A 14 -2.71 -0.27 -0.49
C VAL A 14 -3.13 1.03 0.17
N LYS A 15 -4.38 1.10 0.63
CA LYS A 15 -4.88 2.22 1.44
C LYS A 15 -4.09 2.34 2.74
N ASN A 16 -3.88 3.56 3.21
CA ASN A 16 -3.14 3.79 4.45
C ASN A 16 -3.84 3.21 5.69
N SER A 17 -5.18 3.13 5.65
CA SER A 17 -6.07 2.48 6.60
C SER A 17 -7.34 2.07 5.88
N GLU A 18 -8.19 1.26 6.52
CA GLU A 18 -9.42 0.73 5.91
C GLU A 18 -10.36 1.85 5.41
N GLU A 19 -10.48 2.89 6.22
CA GLU A 19 -11.30 4.09 5.94
C GLU A 19 -10.52 5.18 5.18
N SER A 20 -9.24 4.95 4.85
CA SER A 20 -8.45 5.94 4.12
C SER A 20 -8.87 6.01 2.66
N ALA A 21 -9.08 7.23 2.20
CA ALA A 21 -9.15 7.52 0.76
C ALA A 21 -7.76 7.68 0.15
N VAL A 22 -6.65 7.57 0.91
CA VAL A 22 -5.29 7.68 0.39
C VAL A 22 -4.70 6.27 0.29
N CYS A 23 -4.15 5.93 -0.88
CA CYS A 23 -3.35 4.72 -1.03
C CYS A 23 -1.89 5.02 -1.35
N CYS A 24 -1.04 4.02 -1.16
CA CYS A 24 0.39 4.07 -1.41
C CYS A 24 0.82 2.84 -2.22
N LEU A 25 1.86 3.03 -3.04
CA LEU A 25 2.48 1.95 -3.79
C LEU A 25 3.51 1.24 -2.91
N PHE A 26 3.36 -0.06 -2.74
CA PHE A 26 4.30 -0.92 -2.04
C PHE A 26 4.89 -1.97 -2.98
N ASP A 27 6.10 -2.43 -2.71
CA ASP A 27 6.64 -3.63 -3.34
C ASP A 27 5.78 -4.85 -3.00
N ALA A 28 5.37 -5.60 -4.02
CA ALA A 28 4.44 -6.71 -3.85
C ALA A 28 4.97 -7.80 -2.92
N ASN A 29 6.25 -8.19 -3.06
CA ASN A 29 6.86 -9.25 -2.26
C ASN A 29 7.07 -8.81 -0.80
N ALA A 30 7.49 -7.56 -0.60
CA ALA A 30 7.62 -6.97 0.72
C ALA A 30 6.28 -6.95 1.46
N PHE A 31 5.22 -6.54 0.77
CA PHE A 31 3.91 -6.45 1.39
C PHE A 31 3.28 -7.84 1.63
N GLU A 32 3.48 -8.79 0.71
CA GLU A 32 3.12 -10.20 0.92
C GLU A 32 3.77 -10.75 2.20
N HIS A 33 5.04 -10.44 2.45
CA HIS A 33 5.73 -10.84 3.67
C HIS A 33 5.06 -10.26 4.93
N LEU A 34 4.62 -9.01 4.91
CA LEU A 34 3.89 -8.42 6.03
C LEU A 34 2.60 -9.20 6.32
N VAL A 35 1.82 -9.50 5.30
CA VAL A 35 0.57 -10.25 5.43
C VAL A 35 0.83 -11.67 5.94
N ARG A 36 1.86 -12.37 5.41
CA ARG A 36 2.16 -13.76 5.79
C ARG A 36 2.66 -13.91 7.21
N GLU A 37 3.38 -12.91 7.72
CA GLU A 37 3.92 -12.91 9.08
C GLU A 37 2.99 -12.21 10.09
N ASP A 38 1.75 -11.88 9.70
CA ASP A 38 0.76 -11.17 10.52
C ASP A 38 1.33 -9.86 11.12
N LEU A 39 2.14 -9.15 10.32
CA LEU A 39 2.72 -7.87 10.69
C LEU A 39 1.77 -6.73 10.34
N PRO A 40 1.74 -5.68 11.17
CA PRO A 40 0.80 -4.58 10.96
C PRO A 40 1.22 -3.69 9.80
N HIS A 41 0.25 -2.93 9.29
CA HIS A 41 0.43 -1.97 8.20
C HIS A 41 1.63 -1.03 8.48
N PRO A 42 2.55 -0.83 7.52
CA PRO A 42 3.84 -0.20 7.79
C PRO A 42 3.73 1.29 8.12
N LEU A 43 2.64 1.97 7.71
CA LEU A 43 2.43 3.39 7.99
C LEU A 43 1.61 3.65 9.26
N THR A 44 0.50 2.94 9.41
CA THR A 44 -0.52 3.20 10.44
C THR A 44 -0.48 2.22 11.61
N ARG A 45 0.23 1.10 11.44
CA ARG A 45 0.31 0.00 12.42
C ARG A 45 -1.02 -0.71 12.68
N GLU A 46 -2.02 -0.51 11.84
CA GLU A 46 -3.30 -1.23 11.86
C GLU A 46 -3.15 -2.68 11.34
N GLU A 47 -4.12 -3.54 11.63
CA GLU A 47 -4.22 -4.87 11.00
C GLU A 47 -4.43 -4.72 9.49
N ILE A 48 -3.71 -5.49 8.68
CA ILE A 48 -3.85 -5.44 7.23
C ILE A 48 -5.07 -6.28 6.83
N THR A 49 -6.05 -5.66 6.18
CA THR A 49 -7.26 -6.33 5.69
C THR A 49 -7.33 -6.31 4.17
N GLU A 50 -8.11 -7.23 3.58
CA GLU A 50 -8.31 -7.30 2.12
C GLU A 50 -8.88 -6.00 1.53
N SER A 51 -9.70 -5.26 2.29
CA SER A 51 -10.32 -4.00 1.87
C SER A 51 -9.31 -2.84 1.70
N MET A 52 -8.10 -2.99 2.24
CA MET A 52 -7.00 -2.05 2.04
C MET A 52 -6.30 -2.25 0.69
N ILE A 53 -6.31 -3.45 0.11
CA ILE A 53 -5.63 -3.74 -1.15
C ILE A 53 -6.57 -3.41 -2.32
N VAL A 54 -6.18 -2.45 -3.15
CA VAL A 54 -7.05 -1.89 -4.21
C VAL A 54 -6.46 -2.07 -5.60
N LYS A 55 -7.33 -2.07 -6.61
CA LYS A 55 -6.89 -2.09 -8.01
C LYS A 55 -6.41 -0.71 -8.47
N PRO A 56 -5.57 -0.62 -9.51
CA PRO A 56 -5.13 0.65 -10.09
C PRO A 56 -6.27 1.58 -10.52
N GLU A 57 -7.40 1.04 -10.94
CA GLU A 57 -8.56 1.85 -11.36
C GLU A 57 -9.32 2.46 -10.17
N GLU A 58 -9.11 1.94 -8.97
CA GLU A 58 -9.78 2.35 -7.73
C GLU A 58 -8.95 3.32 -6.90
N CYS A 59 -7.67 3.52 -7.24
CA CYS A 59 -6.83 4.52 -6.60
C CYS A 59 -5.92 5.22 -7.62
N THR A 60 -6.30 6.43 -7.99
CA THR A 60 -5.74 7.20 -9.08
C THR A 60 -5.08 8.49 -8.59
N TYR A 61 -4.18 9.06 -9.37
CA TYR A 61 -3.47 10.26 -8.96
C TYR A 61 -4.39 11.50 -8.98
N ASP A 62 -4.62 12.10 -7.81
CA ASP A 62 -5.32 13.37 -7.66
C ASP A 62 -4.30 14.52 -7.69
N HIS A 63 -4.34 15.32 -8.76
CA HIS A 63 -3.44 16.46 -8.96
C HIS A 63 -3.65 17.61 -7.95
N VAL A 64 -4.82 17.72 -7.34
CA VAL A 64 -5.12 18.77 -6.35
C VAL A 64 -4.55 18.39 -4.99
N ARG A 65 -4.70 17.11 -4.61
CA ARG A 65 -4.21 16.59 -3.34
C ARG A 65 -2.77 16.07 -3.40
N ASN A 66 -2.21 15.93 -4.60
CA ASN A 66 -0.86 15.45 -4.88
C ASN A 66 -0.58 14.09 -4.22
N ASN A 67 -1.56 13.18 -4.31
CA ASN A 67 -1.56 11.83 -3.73
C ASN A 67 -2.38 10.88 -4.60
N LEU A 68 -2.24 9.58 -4.38
CA LEU A 68 -3.12 8.55 -4.95
C LEU A 68 -4.37 8.41 -4.08
N LEU A 69 -5.55 8.49 -4.69
CA LEU A 69 -6.86 8.42 -4.05
C LEU A 69 -7.86 7.52 -4.77
#